data_AF-A0A0D3J0P9-F1
#
_entry.id   AF-A0A0D3J0P9-F1
#
_cell.length_a   1.000
_cell.length_b   1.000
_cell.length_c   1.000
_cell.angle_alpha   90.00
_cell.angle_beta   90.00
_cell.angle_gamma   90.00
#
_symmetry.space_group_name_H-M   'P 1'
#
loop_
_entity.id
_entity.type
_entity.pdbx_description
1 polymer ?
#
loop_
_entity_poly.entity_id
_entity_poly.type
_entity_poly.pdbx_seq_one_letter_code
_entity_poly.pdbx_strand_id
1 'polypeptide(L)'
;MTALQFHQESDQGLKLGRLDDVEVGGRLTELVVAALDAGFLTEPRDEFTFKDDPTTHRDSFETIPASRLVVVQYEYVTSPCTYHPLLTEVMLPQGVLYTSSSADTGGVYSGDMRQLGKILLSHGIDLANYGIWSSSGTSESPHPFSCALIAAHNTVGQYANGREATGNFCGLAHWAVEVWHAAGSVDASRWQVEADGKRLFFVRVAEKAA
;
A
#
# COMPACT_ATOMS: atom_id res chain seq x y z
N MET A 1 -5.33 18.29 -26.45
CA MET A 1 -6.61 18.93 -26.11
C MET A 1 -7.73 18.05 -26.63
N THR A 2 -8.55 17.54 -25.72
CA THR A 2 -9.71 16.72 -26.06
C THR A 2 -10.95 17.58 -25.84
N ALA A 3 -11.77 17.78 -26.87
CA ALA A 3 -13.05 18.46 -26.70
C ALA A 3 -14.13 17.42 -26.35
N LEU A 4 -14.87 17.66 -25.26
CA LEU A 4 -16.04 16.87 -24.90
C LEU A 4 -17.28 17.62 -25.37
N GLN A 5 -18.05 16.99 -26.27
CA GLN A 5 -19.28 17.57 -26.78
C GLN A 5 -20.48 16.95 -26.07
N PHE A 6 -21.32 17.80 -25.47
CA PHE A 6 -22.55 17.39 -24.79
C PHE A 6 -23.76 17.85 -25.59
N HIS A 7 -24.73 16.96 -25.79
CA HIS A 7 -26.03 17.27 -26.40
C HIS A 7 -27.09 17.10 -25.33
N GLN A 8 -27.84 18.17 -25.02
CA GLN A 8 -28.93 18.10 -24.04
C GLN A 8 -30.25 18.40 -24.74
N GLU A 9 -31.13 17.41 -24.76
CA GLU A 9 -32.51 17.58 -25.21
C GLU A 9 -33.39 17.93 -24.00
N SER A 10 -34.21 18.97 -24.15
CA SER A 10 -35.14 19.44 -23.11
C SER A 10 -36.52 19.66 -23.73
N ASP A 11 -37.56 19.76 -22.91
CA ASP A 11 -38.95 20.03 -23.36
C ASP A 11 -39.10 21.33 -24.18
N GLN A 12 -38.07 22.18 -24.20
CA GLN A 12 -38.01 23.42 -24.99
C GLN A 12 -37.25 23.28 -26.31
N GLY A 13 -36.98 22.05 -26.76
CA GLY A 13 -36.22 21.75 -27.97
C GLY A 13 -34.74 21.44 -27.71
N LEU A 14 -34.03 21.15 -28.80
CA LEU A 14 -32.64 20.69 -28.78
C LEU A 14 -31.69 21.87 -28.56
N LYS A 15 -30.97 21.89 -27.43
CA LYS A 15 -29.96 22.91 -27.12
C LYS A 15 -28.57 22.29 -27.26
N LEU A 16 -27.76 22.87 -28.14
CA LEU A 16 -26.38 22.43 -28.39
C LEU A 16 -25.41 23.27 -27.55
N GLY A 17 -24.60 22.61 -26.73
CA GLY A 17 -23.52 23.22 -25.94
C GLY A 17 -22.17 22.58 -26.30
N ARG A 18 -21.11 23.38 -26.38
CA ARG A 18 -19.75 22.89 -26.61
C ARG A 18 -18.88 23.30 -25.42
N LEU A 19 -18.18 22.32 -24.84
CA LEU A 19 -17.19 22.57 -23.81
C LEU A 19 -15.81 22.27 -24.40
N ASP A 20 -15.10 23.35 -24.72
CA ASP A 20 -13.73 23.29 -25.24
C ASP A 20 -12.72 23.28 -24.09
N ASP A 21 -11.46 22.94 -24.40
CA ASP A 21 -10.32 22.99 -23.48
C ASP A 21 -10.49 22.16 -22.19
N VAL A 22 -11.22 21.05 -22.26
CA VAL A 22 -11.30 20.11 -21.13
C VAL A 22 -10.00 19.31 -21.04
N GLU A 23 -9.28 19.52 -19.95
CA GLU A 23 -8.16 18.68 -19.56
C GLU A 23 -8.67 17.40 -18.88
N VAL A 24 -8.80 16.35 -19.66
CA VAL A 24 -8.96 14.99 -19.12
C VAL A 24 -7.56 14.43 -18.87
N GLY A 25 -7.28 14.01 -17.64
CA GLY A 25 -6.03 13.36 -17.28
C GLY A 25 -5.70 12.23 -18.26
N GLY A 26 -4.52 12.29 -18.87
CA GLY A 26 -4.21 11.54 -20.09
C GLY A 26 -3.84 10.06 -19.91
N ARG A 27 -4.05 9.45 -18.74
CA ARG A 27 -3.63 8.05 -18.50
C ARG A 27 -4.70 7.29 -17.73
N LEU A 28 -4.99 6.07 -18.18
CA LEU A 28 -5.66 5.06 -17.36
C LEU A 28 -4.76 4.79 -16.17
N THR A 29 -5.07 5.41 -15.04
CA THR A 29 -4.35 5.22 -13.79
C THR A 29 -4.84 3.93 -13.16
N GLU A 30 -3.93 3.00 -12.96
CA GLU A 30 -4.19 1.76 -12.26
C GLU A 30 -3.42 1.74 -10.97
N LEU A 31 -4.08 1.32 -9.90
CA LEU A 31 -3.48 1.07 -8.61
C LEU A 31 -3.64 -0.42 -8.27
N VAL A 32 -2.53 -1.10 -7.98
CA VAL A 32 -2.51 -2.49 -7.52
C VAL A 32 -2.03 -2.53 -6.07
N VAL A 33 -2.82 -3.12 -5.18
CA VAL A 33 -2.51 -3.26 -3.76
C VAL A 33 -2.48 -4.74 -3.38
N ALA A 34 -1.30 -5.28 -3.12
CA ALA A 34 -1.10 -6.56 -2.46
C ALA A 34 -1.28 -6.38 -0.95
N ALA A 35 -2.30 -7.00 -0.37
CA ALA A 35 -2.61 -6.94 1.05
C ALA A 35 -2.21 -8.25 1.74
N LEU A 36 -1.38 -8.17 2.78
CA LEU A 36 -0.98 -9.31 3.61
C LEU A 36 -1.00 -8.98 5.10
N ASP A 37 -1.30 -9.97 5.93
CA ASP A 37 -1.04 -9.93 7.37
C ASP A 37 0.05 -10.97 7.67
N ALA A 38 0.98 -10.70 8.58
CA ALA A 38 2.08 -11.61 8.90
C ALA A 38 2.56 -11.48 10.34
N GLY A 39 2.91 -12.62 10.94
CA GLY A 39 3.36 -12.71 12.32
C GLY A 39 4.78 -13.27 12.38
N PHE A 40 5.68 -12.54 13.01
CA PHE A 40 7.08 -12.93 13.22
C PHE A 40 7.25 -13.47 14.64
N LEU A 41 7.48 -14.78 14.77
CA LEU A 41 7.63 -15.49 16.04
C LEU A 41 6.38 -15.42 16.94
N THR A 42 5.25 -14.98 16.39
CA THR A 42 3.97 -14.81 17.08
C THR A 42 2.85 -14.80 16.06
N GLU A 43 1.63 -15.11 16.47
CA GLU A 43 0.46 -15.12 15.58
C GLU A 43 0.24 -13.72 14.98
N PRO A 44 -0.24 -13.64 13.72
CA PRO A 44 -0.66 -12.39 13.10
C PRO A 44 -1.72 -11.67 13.93
N ARG A 45 -1.90 -10.38 13.64
CA ARG A 45 -2.85 -9.58 14.41
C ARG A 45 -4.29 -9.96 14.11
N ASP A 46 -4.57 -10.42 12.89
CA ASP A 46 -5.92 -10.68 12.38
C ASP A 46 -6.85 -9.46 12.49
N GLU A 47 -6.28 -8.28 12.25
CA GLU A 47 -6.99 -7.00 12.32
C GLU A 47 -6.81 -6.19 11.03
N PHE A 48 -6.59 -6.87 9.89
CA PHE A 48 -6.39 -6.20 8.61
C PHE A 48 -7.69 -6.11 7.79
N THR A 49 -8.65 -5.30 8.26
CA THR A 49 -9.97 -5.17 7.62
C THR A 49 -9.90 -4.81 6.14
N PHE A 50 -8.93 -4.00 5.72
CA PHE A 50 -8.76 -3.65 4.30
C PHE A 50 -8.43 -4.86 3.42
N LYS A 51 -7.80 -5.91 3.94
CA LYS A 51 -7.54 -7.13 3.16
C LYS A 51 -8.84 -7.88 2.87
N ASP A 52 -9.71 -8.01 3.88
CA ASP A 52 -10.81 -8.98 3.88
C ASP A 52 -12.18 -8.36 3.51
N ASP A 53 -12.37 -7.06 3.73
CA ASP A 53 -13.65 -6.39 3.49
C ASP A 53 -13.68 -5.64 2.15
N PRO A 54 -14.43 -6.12 1.14
CA PRO A 54 -14.52 -5.46 -0.16
C PRO A 54 -15.19 -4.08 -0.10
N THR A 55 -15.96 -3.78 0.95
CA THR A 55 -16.54 -2.44 1.12
C THR A 55 -15.46 -1.39 1.35
N THR A 56 -14.38 -1.75 2.04
CA THR A 56 -13.23 -0.85 2.24
C THR A 56 -12.45 -0.61 0.95
N HIS A 57 -12.42 -1.58 0.03
CA HIS A 57 -11.82 -1.40 -1.30
C HIS A 57 -12.58 -0.37 -2.11
N ARG A 58 -13.91 -0.51 -2.16
CA ARG A 58 -14.79 0.45 -2.84
C ARG A 58 -14.68 1.84 -2.21
N ASP A 59 -14.80 1.94 -0.90
CA ASP A 59 -14.71 3.22 -0.19
C ASP A 59 -13.36 3.90 -0.47
N SER A 60 -12.27 3.13 -0.56
CA SER A 60 -10.95 3.67 -0.93
C SER A 60 -10.89 4.09 -2.41
N PHE A 61 -11.50 3.32 -3.32
CA PHE A 61 -11.57 3.64 -4.76
C PHE A 61 -12.26 4.98 -5.02
N GLU A 62 -13.33 5.30 -4.30
CA GLU A 62 -14.05 6.58 -4.44
C GLU A 62 -13.22 7.79 -3.98
N THR A 63 -12.15 7.58 -3.20
CA THR A 63 -11.27 8.66 -2.72
C THR A 63 -10.06 8.91 -3.60
N ILE A 64 -9.78 8.04 -4.57
CA ILE A 64 -8.64 8.15 -5.46
C ILE A 64 -9.05 8.49 -6.89
N PRO A 65 -8.33 9.39 -7.58
CA PRO A 65 -8.46 9.56 -9.03
C PRO A 65 -7.79 8.40 -9.81
N ALA A 66 -8.22 7.17 -9.56
CA ALA A 66 -7.79 5.97 -10.28
C ALA A 66 -8.86 5.49 -11.26
N SER A 67 -8.46 5.03 -12.45
CA SER A 67 -9.36 4.37 -13.39
C SER A 67 -9.62 2.90 -13.01
N ARG A 68 -8.68 2.26 -12.30
CA ARG A 68 -8.80 0.87 -11.83
C ARG A 68 -8.06 0.67 -10.50
N LEU A 69 -8.72 0.03 -9.54
CA LEU A 69 -8.11 -0.48 -8.32
C LEU A 69 -8.16 -2.02 -8.33
N VAL A 70 -7.01 -2.66 -8.17
CA VAL A 70 -6.90 -4.12 -8.03
C VAL A 70 -6.36 -4.41 -6.63
N VAL A 71 -7.13 -5.12 -5.82
CA VAL A 71 -6.67 -5.59 -4.50
C VAL A 71 -6.38 -7.08 -4.59
N VAL A 72 -5.12 -7.45 -4.35
CA VAL A 72 -4.63 -8.82 -4.34
C VAL A 72 -4.48 -9.26 -2.89
N GLN A 73 -5.26 -10.25 -2.48
CA GLN A 73 -5.18 -10.81 -1.13
C GLN A 73 -4.10 -11.89 -1.12
N TYR A 74 -3.06 -11.67 -0.33
CA TYR A 74 -2.04 -12.69 -0.09
C TYR A 74 -2.44 -13.51 1.14
N GLU A 75 -2.55 -14.82 0.94
CA GLU A 75 -2.48 -15.80 2.02
C GLU A 75 -1.01 -16.16 2.19
N TYR A 76 -0.43 -15.86 3.35
CA TYR A 76 0.88 -16.42 3.67
C TYR A 76 0.64 -17.70 4.49
N VAL A 77 1.29 -18.78 4.07
CA VAL A 77 0.98 -20.16 4.48
C VAL A 77 1.97 -20.61 5.53
N THR A 78 1.49 -21.00 6.71
CA THR A 78 2.21 -21.91 7.63
C THR A 78 1.25 -22.85 8.38
N SER A 79 0.70 -23.83 7.65
CA SER A 79 0.22 -25.15 8.14
C SER A 79 -1.01 -25.23 9.10
N PRO A 80 -1.63 -26.41 9.26
CA PRO A 80 -2.86 -26.83 8.59
C PRO A 80 -4.16 -26.53 9.37
N CYS A 81 -4.13 -25.74 10.44
CA CYS A 81 -5.32 -25.53 11.30
C CYS A 81 -5.56 -24.08 11.77
N THR A 82 -4.77 -23.11 11.29
CA THR A 82 -4.96 -21.70 11.64
C THR A 82 -4.86 -20.86 10.37
N TYR A 83 -5.86 -20.01 10.12
CA TYR A 83 -6.01 -19.23 8.89
C TYR A 83 -4.96 -18.11 8.69
N HIS A 84 -3.87 -18.06 9.48
CA HIS A 84 -2.94 -16.94 9.47
C HIS A 84 -1.46 -17.35 9.41
N PRO A 85 -0.62 -16.59 8.67
CA PRO A 85 0.83 -16.81 8.54
C PRO A 85 1.63 -16.54 9.80
N LEU A 86 2.06 -17.61 10.45
CA LEU A 86 3.03 -17.57 11.54
C LEU A 86 4.42 -17.95 11.01
N LEU A 87 5.36 -17.02 11.03
CA LEU A 87 6.78 -17.31 10.83
C LEU A 87 7.37 -17.77 12.17
N THR A 88 7.46 -19.09 12.37
CA THR A 88 8.01 -19.69 13.61
C THR A 88 9.52 -19.50 13.74
N GLU A 89 10.21 -19.27 12.62
CA GLU A 89 11.63 -19.04 12.55
C GLU A 89 11.90 -17.86 11.62
N VAL A 90 12.79 -16.95 12.04
CA VAL A 90 13.10 -15.72 11.32
C VAL A 90 14.62 -15.60 11.20
N MET A 91 15.12 -15.56 9.97
CA MET A 91 16.53 -15.33 9.68
C MET A 91 16.76 -13.91 9.18
N LEU A 92 17.60 -13.16 9.87
CA LEU A 92 18.02 -11.84 9.43
C LEU A 92 19.05 -11.93 8.29
N PRO A 93 19.17 -10.89 7.44
CA PRO A 93 20.18 -10.83 6.37
C PRO A 93 21.64 -10.99 6.86
N GLN A 94 21.90 -10.69 8.13
CA GLN A 94 23.21 -10.85 8.77
C GLN A 94 23.51 -12.30 9.19
N GLY A 95 22.57 -13.24 8.99
CA GLY A 95 22.70 -14.65 9.34
C GLY A 95 22.31 -15.00 10.78
N VAL A 96 21.65 -14.10 11.49
CA VAL A 96 21.12 -14.36 12.85
C VAL A 96 19.76 -15.03 12.73
N LEU A 97 19.59 -16.18 13.40
CA LEU A 97 18.33 -16.93 13.44
C LEU A 97 17.61 -16.67 14.77
N TYR A 98 16.35 -16.27 14.70
CA TYR A 98 15.43 -16.20 15.84
C TYR A 98 14.38 -17.28 15.76
N THR A 99 14.08 -17.90 16.90
CA THR A 99 13.07 -18.97 17.04
C THR A 99 12.06 -18.71 18.16
N SER A 100 12.21 -17.60 18.90
CA SER A 100 11.36 -17.26 20.05
C SER A 100 11.11 -15.78 20.17
N SER A 101 12.16 -14.96 20.18
CA SER A 101 12.08 -13.50 20.19
C SER A 101 13.29 -12.88 19.50
N SER A 102 13.10 -11.71 18.90
CA SER A 102 14.22 -10.87 18.47
C SER A 102 15.04 -10.38 19.68
N ALA A 103 16.33 -10.13 19.46
CA ALA A 103 17.20 -9.48 20.43
C ALA A 103 17.04 -7.94 20.45
N ASP A 104 16.39 -7.39 19.43
CA ASP A 104 16.09 -5.96 19.29
C ASP A 104 14.81 -5.57 20.05
N THR A 105 14.63 -4.27 20.26
CA THR A 105 13.41 -3.68 20.82
C THR A 105 12.46 -3.30 19.69
N GLY A 106 11.27 -3.89 19.69
CA GLY A 106 10.21 -3.59 18.76
C GLY A 106 9.48 -2.30 19.11
N GLY A 107 8.90 -1.66 18.11
CA GLY A 107 7.98 -0.55 18.32
C GLY A 107 7.20 -0.25 17.05
N VAL A 108 6.32 0.74 17.09
CA VAL A 108 5.46 1.12 15.94
C VAL A 108 6.28 1.41 14.68
N TYR A 109 7.44 2.08 14.83
CA TYR A 109 8.32 2.49 13.74
C TYR A 109 9.74 1.89 13.82
N SER A 110 9.96 0.90 14.69
CA SER A 110 11.29 0.33 14.97
C SER A 110 11.23 -1.20 15.08
N GLY A 111 12.40 -1.83 14.99
CA GLY A 111 12.55 -3.28 15.07
C GLY A 111 13.18 -3.87 13.82
N ASP A 112 14.07 -4.83 14.01
CA ASP A 112 14.68 -5.62 12.95
C ASP A 112 13.66 -6.43 12.12
N MET A 113 12.70 -7.09 12.77
CA MET A 113 11.66 -7.88 12.10
C MET A 113 10.66 -6.98 11.37
N ARG A 114 10.43 -5.75 11.83
CA ARG A 114 9.71 -4.73 11.07
C ARG A 114 10.39 -4.45 9.74
N GLN A 115 11.70 -4.23 9.78
CA GLN A 115 12.47 -3.95 8.57
C GLN A 115 12.46 -5.15 7.62
N LEU A 116 12.43 -6.37 8.16
CA LEU A 116 12.22 -7.59 7.39
C LEU A 116 10.83 -7.63 6.74
N GLY A 117 9.76 -7.25 7.44
CA GLY A 117 8.42 -7.11 6.85
C GLY A 117 8.40 -6.16 5.66
N LYS A 118 9.09 -5.01 5.76
CA LYS A 118 9.22 -4.05 4.66
C LYS A 118 10.02 -4.59 3.47
N ILE A 119 11.25 -5.06 3.71
CA ILE A 119 12.17 -5.42 2.62
C ILE A 119 11.86 -6.82 2.08
N LEU A 120 11.70 -7.81 2.94
CA LEU A 120 11.53 -9.20 2.50
C LEU A 120 10.12 -9.47 1.98
N LEU A 121 9.09 -9.05 2.71
CA LEU A 121 7.70 -9.34 2.30
C LEU A 121 7.21 -8.32 1.27
N SER A 122 7.16 -7.04 1.63
CA SER A 122 6.61 -6.01 0.71
C SER A 122 7.45 -5.82 -0.54
N HIS A 123 8.72 -5.46 -0.41
CA HIS A 123 9.57 -5.29 -1.60
C HIS A 123 9.77 -6.63 -2.31
N GLY A 124 9.79 -7.77 -1.60
CA GLY A 124 9.84 -9.08 -2.25
C GLY A 124 8.66 -9.33 -3.19
N ILE A 125 7.43 -9.03 -2.77
CA ILE A 125 6.23 -9.12 -3.62
C ILE A 125 6.35 -8.18 -4.82
N ASP A 126 6.75 -6.93 -4.60
CA ASP A 126 6.83 -5.94 -5.68
C ASP A 126 7.94 -6.31 -6.68
N LEU A 127 9.14 -6.63 -6.19
CA LEU A 127 10.28 -7.04 -7.00
C LEU A 127 9.99 -8.32 -7.80
N ALA A 128 9.28 -9.29 -7.22
CA ALA A 128 8.86 -10.48 -7.94
C ALA A 128 7.93 -10.14 -9.12
N ASN A 129 6.99 -9.21 -8.92
CA ASN A 129 6.13 -8.72 -10.00
C ASN A 129 6.88 -7.88 -11.04
N TYR A 130 8.01 -7.26 -10.67
CA TYR A 130 8.94 -6.61 -11.60
C TYR A 130 9.91 -7.57 -12.28
N GLY A 131 9.93 -8.86 -11.93
CA GLY A 131 10.88 -9.84 -12.46
C GLY A 131 12.31 -9.69 -11.92
N ILE A 132 12.47 -9.07 -10.75
CA ILE A 132 13.76 -8.93 -10.05
C ILE A 132 13.88 -10.06 -9.03
N TRP A 133 14.79 -10.99 -9.30
CA TRP A 133 14.94 -12.24 -8.53
C TRP A 133 15.81 -12.13 -7.29
N SER A 134 16.61 -11.07 -7.17
CA SER A 134 17.54 -10.87 -6.06
C SER A 134 17.80 -9.38 -5.83
N SER A 135 17.81 -8.97 -4.57
CA SER A 135 18.11 -7.60 -4.14
C SER A 135 18.85 -7.59 -2.79
N SER A 136 19.24 -6.40 -2.33
CA SER A 136 19.79 -6.24 -0.98
C SER A 136 18.72 -6.52 0.08
N GLY A 137 19.04 -7.37 1.06
CA GLY A 137 18.16 -7.66 2.20
C GLY A 137 18.12 -6.54 3.27
N THR A 138 18.91 -5.49 3.13
CA THR A 138 19.03 -4.41 4.14
C THR A 138 18.75 -3.02 3.59
N SER A 139 18.45 -2.89 2.29
CA SER A 139 18.22 -1.61 1.63
C SER A 139 16.92 -1.59 0.85
N GLU A 140 16.24 -0.45 0.90
CA GLU A 140 15.01 -0.18 0.14
C GLU A 140 15.30 0.30 -1.30
N SER A 141 16.52 0.79 -1.55
CA SER A 141 16.95 1.35 -2.84
C SER A 141 16.81 0.45 -4.07
N PRO A 142 16.86 -0.89 -3.99
CA PRO A 142 16.68 -1.75 -5.17
C PRO A 142 15.27 -1.72 -5.78
N HIS A 143 14.27 -1.17 -5.08
CA HIS A 143 12.90 -1.12 -5.57
C HIS A 143 12.76 -0.03 -6.66
N PRO A 144 12.43 -0.39 -7.92
CA PRO A 144 12.41 0.56 -9.03
C PRO A 144 11.14 1.41 -9.08
N PHE A 145 10.08 0.97 -8.39
CA PHE A 145 8.80 1.67 -8.29
C PHE A 145 8.23 2.14 -9.66
N SER A 146 8.37 1.30 -10.69
CA SER A 146 8.03 1.66 -12.07
C SER A 146 6.54 1.62 -12.39
N CYS A 147 5.71 1.02 -11.52
CA CYS A 147 4.26 1.12 -11.58
C CYS A 147 3.67 1.38 -10.20
N ALA A 148 2.41 1.79 -10.15
CA ALA A 148 1.65 1.96 -8.91
C ALA A 148 1.24 0.59 -8.33
N LEU A 149 2.24 -0.23 -8.03
CA LEU A 149 2.13 -1.48 -7.30
C LEU A 149 2.62 -1.28 -5.88
N ILE A 150 1.81 -1.74 -4.95
CA ILE A 150 1.92 -1.51 -3.53
C ILE A 150 1.80 -2.84 -2.82
N ALA A 151 2.70 -3.13 -1.89
CA ALA A 151 2.46 -4.16 -0.89
C ALA A 151 2.13 -3.52 0.47
N ALA A 152 0.86 -3.57 0.84
CA ALA A 152 0.35 -3.16 2.14
C ALA A 152 0.38 -4.36 3.11
N HIS A 153 1.07 -4.21 4.23
CA HIS A 153 1.16 -5.27 5.21
C HIS A 153 0.84 -4.82 6.63
N ASN A 154 0.22 -5.72 7.37
CA ASN A 154 0.16 -5.68 8.83
C ASN A 154 1.17 -6.70 9.36
N THR A 155 2.07 -6.28 10.25
CA THR A 155 3.06 -7.18 10.83
C THR A 155 3.12 -7.03 12.33
N VAL A 156 3.28 -8.16 13.02
CA VAL A 156 3.48 -8.23 14.47
C VAL A 156 4.70 -9.08 14.72
N GLY A 157 5.54 -8.69 15.68
CA GLY A 157 6.73 -9.44 16.05
C GLY A 157 6.83 -9.68 17.54
N GLN A 158 7.45 -10.79 17.93
CA GLN A 158 7.92 -11.01 19.30
C GLN A 158 9.34 -10.45 19.47
N TYR A 159 9.47 -9.37 20.22
CA TYR A 159 10.74 -8.67 20.48
C TYR A 159 11.19 -8.84 21.93
N ALA A 160 12.37 -8.32 22.28
CA ALA A 160 12.89 -8.35 23.64
C ALA A 160 11.98 -7.63 24.65
N ASN A 161 11.23 -6.60 24.21
CA ASN A 161 10.23 -5.88 24.99
C ASN A 161 8.81 -6.48 24.93
N GLY A 162 8.64 -7.63 24.29
CA GLY A 162 7.35 -8.31 24.18
C GLY A 162 6.78 -8.31 22.76
N ARG A 163 5.50 -8.66 22.67
CA ARG A 163 4.76 -8.68 21.39
C ARG A 163 4.46 -7.25 20.99
N GLU A 164 5.10 -6.78 19.93
CA GLU A 164 4.91 -5.43 19.41
C GLU A 164 4.28 -5.50 18.03
N ALA A 165 3.17 -4.79 17.88
CA ALA A 165 2.54 -4.57 16.60
C ALA A 165 3.18 -3.35 15.94
N THR A 166 3.65 -3.54 14.71
CA THR A 166 4.09 -2.42 13.90
C THR A 166 2.87 -1.73 13.29
N GLY A 167 2.62 -0.50 13.74
CA GLY A 167 1.38 0.22 13.53
C GLY A 167 1.44 1.27 12.43
N ASN A 168 0.35 1.32 11.66
CA ASN A 168 0.04 2.13 10.49
C ASN A 168 0.83 1.77 9.23
N PHE A 169 0.23 0.84 8.46
CA PHE A 169 0.45 0.65 7.02
C PHE A 169 1.87 1.00 6.60
N CYS A 170 2.86 0.25 7.10
CA CYS A 170 4.25 0.71 7.08
C CYS A 170 4.89 0.71 5.67
N GLY A 171 4.06 0.47 4.66
CA GLY A 171 4.24 0.97 3.31
C GLY A 171 3.59 2.35 3.02
N LEU A 172 2.27 2.45 3.05
CA LEU A 172 1.52 3.50 2.33
C LEU A 172 1.87 4.95 2.67
N ALA A 173 2.20 5.30 3.92
CA ALA A 173 2.37 6.71 4.29
C ALA A 173 3.69 7.32 3.76
N HIS A 174 4.75 6.52 3.59
CA HIS A 174 6.04 7.06 3.12
C HIS A 174 6.14 7.09 1.60
N TRP A 175 5.51 6.16 0.88
CA TRP A 175 5.69 6.03 -0.57
C TRP A 175 4.42 6.29 -1.40
N ALA A 176 3.24 6.47 -0.80
CA ALA A 176 2.09 6.90 -1.61
C ALA A 176 2.30 8.30 -2.21
N VAL A 177 3.12 9.17 -1.60
CA VAL A 177 3.61 10.41 -2.22
C VAL A 177 4.38 10.11 -3.52
N GLU A 178 5.17 9.03 -3.56
CA GLU A 178 5.92 8.60 -4.75
C GLU A 178 5.04 7.96 -5.84
N VAL A 179 3.95 7.25 -5.50
CA VAL A 179 2.91 6.77 -6.46
C VAL A 179 2.41 7.91 -7.33
N TRP A 180 2.13 9.06 -6.71
CA TRP A 180 1.60 10.23 -7.39
C TRP A 180 2.65 10.95 -8.22
N HIS A 181 3.91 10.95 -7.80
CA HIS A 181 5.04 11.47 -8.61
C HIS A 181 5.29 10.62 -9.86
N ALA A 182 5.24 9.28 -9.76
CA ALA A 182 5.46 8.37 -10.89
C ALA A 182 4.29 8.36 -11.89
N ALA A 183 3.05 8.59 -11.43
CA ALA A 183 1.85 8.62 -12.27
C ALA A 183 1.73 9.90 -13.13
N GLY A 184 2.58 10.92 -12.94
CA GLY A 184 2.64 12.12 -13.77
C GLY A 184 1.36 12.98 -13.71
N SER A 185 0.56 12.85 -12.65
CA SER A 185 -0.64 13.66 -12.43
C SER A 185 -0.32 14.88 -11.55
N VAL A 186 -0.96 16.00 -11.87
CA VAL A 186 -0.84 17.34 -11.27
C VAL A 186 -0.44 17.37 -9.78
N ASP A 187 0.73 17.92 -9.52
CA ASP A 187 1.22 18.45 -8.24
C ASP A 187 1.03 17.53 -7.01
N ALA A 188 1.75 16.40 -7.02
CA ALA A 188 1.83 15.44 -5.91
C ALA A 188 2.25 16.05 -4.56
N SER A 189 2.81 17.27 -4.54
CA SER A 189 3.14 17.99 -3.29
C SER A 189 1.92 18.40 -2.47
N ARG A 190 0.73 18.36 -3.06
CA ARG A 190 -0.54 18.79 -2.45
C ARG A 190 -1.38 17.66 -1.89
N TRP A 191 -0.88 16.43 -1.83
CA TRP A 191 -1.65 15.26 -1.39
C TRP A 191 -0.84 14.38 -0.43
N GLN A 192 -1.47 13.95 0.66
CA GLN A 192 -0.90 13.06 1.68
C GLN A 192 -1.76 11.81 1.82
N VAL A 193 -1.15 10.67 2.16
CA VAL A 193 -1.88 9.44 2.46
C VAL A 193 -1.91 9.21 3.95
N GLU A 194 -3.11 9.19 4.49
CA GLU A 194 -3.39 8.88 5.88
C GLU A 194 -4.09 7.53 5.95
N ALA A 195 -3.91 6.84 7.08
CA ALA A 195 -4.57 5.58 7.31
C ALA A 195 -4.97 5.45 8.78
N ASP A 196 -6.24 5.11 9.02
CA ASP A 196 -6.81 4.95 10.37
C ASP A 196 -6.99 3.47 10.74
N GLY A 197 -6.01 2.64 10.38
CA GLY A 197 -6.03 1.18 10.61
C GLY A 197 -7.10 0.39 9.83
N LYS A 198 -8.13 1.05 9.29
CA LYS A 198 -9.26 0.41 8.56
C LYS A 198 -9.44 0.91 7.13
N ARG A 199 -8.95 2.11 6.84
CA ARG A 199 -9.17 2.83 5.57
C ARG A 199 -7.91 3.57 5.17
N LEU A 200 -7.77 3.78 3.86
CA LEU A 200 -6.80 4.68 3.27
C LEU A 200 -7.50 5.97 2.87
N PHE A 201 -6.91 7.09 3.24
CA PHE A 201 -7.39 8.42 2.90
C PHE A 201 -6.33 9.13 2.09
N PHE A 202 -6.73 9.72 0.99
CA PHE A 202 -5.90 10.64 0.21
C PHE A 202 -6.37 12.05 0.52
N VAL A 203 -5.64 12.75 1.39
CA VAL A 203 -6.02 14.07 1.90
C VAL A 203 -5.25 15.13 1.13
N ARG A 204 -5.93 16.20 0.70
CA ARG A 204 -5.27 17.35 0.09
C ARG A 204 -4.57 18.16 1.19
N VAL A 205 -3.26 18.33 1.08
CA VAL A 205 -2.48 19.22 1.93
C VAL A 205 -2.94 20.65 1.62
N ALA A 206 -3.64 21.28 2.56
CA ALA A 206 -4.00 22.68 2.44
C ALA A 206 -2.73 23.53 2.42
N GLU A 207 -2.57 24.38 1.41
CA GLU A 207 -1.53 25.41 1.43
C GLU A 207 -1.71 26.23 2.70
N LYS A 208 -0.67 26.28 3.55
CA LYS A 208 -0.59 27.33 4.57
C LYS A 208 -0.60 28.65 3.80
N ALA A 209 -1.69 29.40 3.93
CA ALA A 209 -1.72 30.79 3.51
C ALA A 209 -0.52 31.50 4.15
N ALA A 210 0.33 32.09 3.30
CA ALA A 210 1.44 32.94 3.70
C ALA A 210 0.92 34.24 4.33
#